data_AF-A0A164AE99-F1
#
_entry.id   AF-A0A164AE99-F1
#
_cell.length_a   1.000
_cell.length_b   1.000
_cell.length_c   1.000
_cell.angle_alpha   90.00
_cell.angle_beta   90.00
_cell.angle_gamma   90.00
#
_symmetry.space_group_name_H-M   'P 1'
#
loop_
_entity.id
_entity.type
_entity.pdbx_description
1 polymer ?
#
loop_
_entity_poly.entity_id
_entity_poly.type
_entity_poly.pdbx_seq_one_letter_code
_entity_poly.pdbx_strand_id
1 'polypeptide(L)'
;MKLFKQLLVAPAALGLLAPVAAGATEVNVAGVSDYAPVSQDAVAVDQVTSITQFSDVYPTDWAYQALSNLIERYGCVAGYPNGTYRGNRAMTRFEAAALLNACLDRVTEVTDELKRLMKEFEKELAIVKGRVDGLEARVGELEATQFSTTTKLKGKVDFVMGGVSYGGEGHDLTVPTYQIGTTADGDAKYFKNKGKYLGQDAFTFNYRATLNLNTSFTGKDLLYTRLRAGNFNDNAFSGKGYTGNITQLTVAKSTKDALKVDKLWYQFPLGADFQVYLGAKIENYYMLGAPATVYREILKDFKLGGYYGVYGASTSPGAGIVWKPNSQNDPYDPKFTVALNYTAKSGANGNPVADNPVTCKNGGGIGADCSRGKFLAQVGYGGPQWNINAGYAYIQRGMTVGYGTPLGSTTKVQGGDDESASRGFSDANAFALRAWWQPSEASWVPSITLGWDYTSFNHENDDGAIKVKGTTFDGRNKRKQAAQGWTVGLNWKDAFLKGNLLGFAIGQPQFETERENGTPDDGNYAMELYYQFQVTDNIAVTPAIFYVSRPFGELTGSGPRTGGVDAEQFNTFGYLVKTTFRF
;
A
#
# COMPACT_ATOMS: atom_id res chain seq x y z
N MET A 1 2.34 -20.93 -38.10
CA MET A 1 2.17 -20.15 -36.85
C MET A 1 3.54 -19.73 -36.33
N LYS A 2 4.01 -18.59 -36.84
CA LYS A 2 5.28 -17.91 -36.54
C LYS A 2 4.97 -16.43 -36.29
N LEU A 3 4.32 -16.16 -35.16
CA LEU A 3 4.13 -14.85 -34.57
C LEU A 3 4.23 -15.10 -33.08
N PHE A 4 5.20 -14.46 -32.39
CA PHE A 4 5.44 -14.39 -30.93
C PHE A 4 6.90 -14.56 -30.45
N LYS A 5 7.91 -14.32 -31.30
CA LYS A 5 9.28 -14.11 -30.82
C LYS A 5 10.01 -13.08 -31.66
N GLN A 6 9.75 -11.80 -31.42
CA GLN A 6 10.63 -10.66 -31.76
C GLN A 6 9.95 -9.34 -31.36
N LEU A 7 10.14 -8.91 -30.12
CA LEU A 7 10.03 -7.50 -29.69
C LEU A 7 10.46 -7.40 -28.22
N LEU A 8 11.77 -7.32 -28.00
CA LEU A 8 12.38 -6.92 -26.73
C LEU A 8 13.82 -6.47 -27.01
N VAL A 9 13.98 -5.35 -27.69
CA VAL A 9 15.19 -4.51 -27.61
C VAL A 9 14.74 -3.06 -27.80
N ALA A 10 14.59 -2.34 -26.70
CA ALA A 10 14.60 -0.88 -26.71
C ALA A 10 15.96 -0.45 -26.16
N PRO A 11 16.80 0.29 -26.91
CA PRO A 11 17.93 0.98 -26.33
C PRO A 11 17.45 2.30 -25.73
N ALA A 12 17.75 2.47 -24.44
CA ALA A 12 17.78 3.77 -23.79
C ALA A 12 18.98 4.56 -24.32
N ALA A 13 18.75 5.77 -24.84
CA ALA A 13 19.76 6.80 -24.94
C ALA A 13 19.08 8.16 -24.78
N LEU A 14 19.37 8.80 -23.65
CA LEU A 14 19.00 10.18 -23.33
C LEU A 14 19.56 11.14 -24.39
N GLY A 15 18.70 11.97 -24.96
CA GLY A 15 19.08 13.15 -25.72
C GLY A 15 19.16 14.39 -24.83
N LEU A 16 20.28 15.10 -24.92
CA LEU A 16 20.49 16.47 -24.43
C LEU A 16 19.77 17.47 -25.34
N LEU A 17 19.11 18.46 -24.74
CA LEU A 17 18.47 19.61 -25.38
C LEU A 17 19.47 20.73 -25.69
N ALA A 18 19.35 21.38 -26.86
CA ALA A 18 19.28 22.85 -27.03
C ALA A 18 19.08 23.24 -28.52
N PRO A 19 18.51 24.43 -28.82
CA PRO A 19 17.63 24.66 -29.97
C PRO A 19 18.14 25.69 -31.00
N VAL A 20 17.57 25.71 -32.22
CA VAL A 20 17.42 26.95 -33.01
C VAL A 20 16.09 26.92 -33.77
N ALA A 21 15.41 28.07 -33.74
CA ALA A 21 14.02 28.32 -34.03
C ALA A 21 13.76 28.83 -35.47
N ALA A 22 12.46 28.92 -35.76
CA ALA A 22 11.75 29.85 -36.65
C ALA A 22 11.82 29.56 -38.16
N GLY A 23 10.75 29.67 -38.94
CA GLY A 23 9.37 30.05 -38.65
C GLY A 23 8.68 30.47 -39.94
N ALA A 24 7.45 29.96 -40.16
CA ALA A 24 6.32 30.51 -40.92
C ALA A 24 6.55 30.85 -42.43
N THR A 25 5.59 30.82 -43.36
CA THR A 25 4.12 30.85 -43.38
C THR A 25 3.68 30.33 -44.76
N GLU A 26 2.49 29.74 -44.82
CA GLU A 26 1.82 29.13 -45.97
C GLU A 26 1.50 30.10 -47.13
N VAL A 27 1.36 29.55 -48.35
CA VAL A 27 0.38 30.04 -49.33
C VAL A 27 -0.31 28.86 -50.04
N ASN A 28 -1.62 28.80 -49.84
CA ASN A 28 -2.60 28.05 -50.61
C ASN A 28 -2.94 28.82 -51.90
N VAL A 29 -3.24 28.12 -53.00
CA VAL A 29 -4.47 28.27 -53.80
C VAL A 29 -4.30 27.63 -55.18
N ALA A 30 -5.30 26.84 -55.51
CA ALA A 30 -5.52 26.11 -56.74
C ALA A 30 -5.79 26.99 -57.97
N GLY A 31 -5.60 26.36 -59.13
CA GLY A 31 -5.84 26.88 -60.48
C GLY A 31 -4.51 26.89 -61.25
N VAL A 32 -4.35 26.31 -62.43
CA VAL A 32 -5.27 25.91 -63.50
C VAL A 32 -4.51 24.83 -64.29
N SER A 33 -5.05 23.61 -64.36
CA SER A 33 -5.53 22.93 -65.57
C SER A 33 -4.81 23.23 -66.89
N ASP A 34 -4.29 22.14 -67.47
CA ASP A 34 -4.20 21.84 -68.90
C ASP A 34 -3.27 22.67 -69.78
N TYR A 35 -2.16 22.04 -70.17
CA TYR A 35 -1.94 21.67 -71.57
C TYR A 35 -1.30 20.27 -71.63
N ALA A 36 -2.00 19.34 -72.29
CA ALA A 36 -1.47 18.03 -72.65
C ALA A 36 -0.34 18.16 -73.69
N PRO A 37 0.64 17.26 -73.70
CA PRO A 37 1.79 17.32 -74.58
C PRO A 37 1.43 16.93 -76.02
N VAL A 38 1.91 17.71 -76.98
CA VAL A 38 1.98 17.31 -78.39
C VAL A 38 3.07 16.25 -78.54
N SER A 39 2.72 15.24 -79.31
CA SER A 39 3.40 13.97 -79.56
C SER A 39 4.88 14.08 -79.93
N GLN A 40 5.63 13.14 -79.37
CA GLN A 40 6.96 12.67 -79.74
C GLN A 40 7.07 12.39 -81.24
N ASP A 41 8.11 12.94 -81.86
CA ASP A 41 8.95 12.25 -82.84
C ASP A 41 10.23 13.08 -83.01
N ALA A 42 11.22 12.81 -82.14
CA ALA A 42 12.57 13.30 -82.29
C ALA A 42 13.52 12.11 -82.21
N VAL A 43 14.21 11.87 -83.32
CA VAL A 43 15.37 11.00 -83.45
C VAL A 43 16.30 11.22 -82.26
N ALA A 44 16.53 10.17 -81.47
CA ALA A 44 17.56 10.19 -80.43
C ALA A 44 18.92 10.39 -81.10
N VAL A 45 19.41 11.63 -81.11
CA VAL A 45 20.82 11.91 -81.35
C VAL A 45 21.54 11.44 -80.10
N ASP A 46 22.41 10.44 -80.25
CA ASP A 46 23.21 9.86 -79.17
C ASP A 46 24.00 10.99 -78.49
N GLN A 47 23.52 11.44 -77.33
CA GLN A 47 24.13 12.56 -76.61
C GLN A 47 25.41 12.07 -75.97
N VAL A 48 26.52 12.75 -76.28
CA VAL A 48 27.81 12.50 -75.66
C VAL A 48 27.74 12.91 -74.17
N THR A 49 27.86 11.94 -73.27
CA THR A 49 27.73 12.15 -71.81
C THR A 49 29.07 12.31 -71.09
N SER A 50 30.19 12.21 -71.81
CA SER A 50 31.54 12.41 -71.24
C SER A 50 32.47 13.03 -72.27
N ILE A 51 33.35 13.94 -71.81
CA ILE A 51 34.36 14.57 -72.66
C ILE A 51 35.29 13.57 -73.36
N THR A 52 35.48 12.39 -72.76
CA THR A 52 36.35 11.32 -73.30
C THR A 52 35.81 10.65 -74.55
N GLN A 53 34.53 10.89 -74.89
CA GLN A 53 33.91 10.36 -76.10
C GLN A 53 34.20 11.23 -77.33
N PHE A 54 34.78 12.43 -77.16
CA PHE A 54 35.25 13.24 -78.29
C PHE A 54 36.60 12.75 -78.79
N SER A 55 36.66 12.35 -80.07
CA SER A 55 37.90 11.86 -80.66
C SER A 55 38.92 12.98 -80.96
N ASP A 56 38.53 14.24 -80.81
CA ASP A 56 39.30 15.42 -81.20
C ASP A 56 39.53 16.43 -80.05
N VAL A 57 39.32 16.01 -78.80
CA VAL A 57 39.55 16.83 -77.60
C VAL A 57 40.47 16.07 -76.65
N TYR A 58 41.65 16.63 -76.36
CA TYR A 58 42.69 15.99 -75.55
C TYR A 58 42.88 16.71 -74.20
N PRO A 59 43.31 16.01 -73.13
CA PRO A 59 43.55 16.62 -71.81
C PRO A 59 44.54 17.80 -71.80
N THR A 60 45.38 17.90 -72.82
CA THR A 60 46.34 19.00 -73.01
C THR A 60 45.73 20.25 -73.64
N ASP A 61 44.51 20.17 -74.18
CA ASP A 61 43.83 21.30 -74.81
C ASP A 61 43.32 22.28 -73.75
N TRP A 62 43.51 23.58 -73.97
CA TRP A 62 43.06 24.63 -73.06
C TRP A 62 41.55 24.60 -72.79
N ALA A 63 40.76 24.17 -73.77
CA ALA A 63 39.30 24.08 -73.68
C ALA A 63 38.82 22.82 -72.94
N TYR A 64 39.69 21.85 -72.66
CA TYR A 64 39.34 20.57 -72.06
C TYR A 64 38.63 20.74 -70.72
N GLN A 65 39.18 21.54 -69.81
CA GLN A 65 38.57 21.78 -68.49
C GLN A 65 37.22 22.50 -68.58
N ALA A 66 37.07 23.41 -69.54
CA ALA A 66 35.81 24.14 -69.74
C ALA A 66 34.71 23.19 -70.25
N LEU A 67 35.03 22.35 -71.24
CA LEU A 67 34.11 21.36 -71.78
C LEU A 67 33.80 20.24 -70.79
N SER A 68 34.77 19.78 -69.99
CA SER A 68 34.58 18.76 -68.96
C SER A 68 33.58 19.23 -67.92
N ASN A 69 33.75 20.46 -67.42
CA ASN A 69 32.79 21.05 -66.49
C ASN A 69 31.40 21.22 -67.11
N LEU A 70 31.32 21.61 -68.37
CA LEU A 70 30.03 21.83 -69.05
C LEU A 70 29.25 20.50 -69.22
N ILE A 71 29.93 19.44 -69.66
CA ILE A 71 29.35 18.10 -69.87
C ILE A 71 29.03 17.41 -68.55
N GLU A 72 30.01 17.31 -67.66
CA GLU A 72 29.89 16.47 -66.46
C GLU A 72 29.06 17.15 -65.37
N ARG A 73 29.09 18.47 -65.27
CA ARG A 73 28.38 19.20 -64.21
C ARG A 73 27.01 19.70 -64.64
N TYR A 74 26.87 20.15 -65.89
CA TYR A 74 25.63 20.73 -66.39
C TYR A 74 24.90 19.81 -67.39
N GLY A 75 25.47 18.63 -67.72
CA GLY A 75 24.90 17.72 -68.71
C GLY A 75 24.81 18.35 -70.11
N CYS A 76 25.50 19.47 -70.31
CA CYS A 76 25.33 20.33 -71.46
C CYS A 76 26.59 20.19 -72.32
N VAL A 77 26.40 19.77 -73.57
CA VAL A 77 27.25 19.98 -74.76
C VAL A 77 26.85 18.88 -75.74
N ALA A 78 26.37 19.28 -76.91
CA ALA A 78 26.25 18.38 -78.04
C ALA A 78 27.52 18.50 -78.88
N GLY A 79 28.23 17.41 -79.10
CA GLY A 79 29.16 17.37 -80.22
C GLY A 79 28.42 17.16 -81.53
N TYR A 80 29.17 17.07 -82.62
CA TYR A 80 28.62 16.58 -83.86
C TYR A 80 28.31 15.08 -83.75
N PRO A 81 27.31 14.54 -84.48
CA PRO A 81 26.90 13.13 -84.40
C PRO A 81 28.00 12.10 -84.66
N ASN A 82 29.14 12.54 -85.22
CA ASN A 82 30.32 11.73 -85.47
C ASN A 82 31.29 11.66 -84.27
N GLY A 83 30.90 12.11 -83.07
CA GLY A 83 31.75 12.08 -81.88
C GLY A 83 32.91 13.08 -81.92
N THR A 84 32.76 14.20 -82.64
CA THR A 84 33.77 15.28 -82.68
C THR A 84 33.20 16.60 -82.17
N TYR A 85 34.03 17.44 -81.56
CA TYR A 85 33.67 18.79 -81.14
C TYR A 85 34.04 19.87 -82.18
N ARG A 86 35.07 19.59 -82.99
CA ARG A 86 35.62 20.43 -84.07
C ARG A 86 36.06 21.81 -83.60
N GLY A 87 36.82 21.89 -82.50
CA GLY A 87 37.27 23.16 -81.92
C GLY A 87 38.21 24.00 -82.80
N ASN A 88 38.88 23.39 -83.79
CA ASN A 88 39.86 24.05 -84.66
C ASN A 88 39.27 24.66 -85.94
N ARG A 89 37.94 24.74 -86.08
CA ARG A 89 37.27 25.38 -87.23
C ARG A 89 36.35 26.50 -86.78
N ALA A 90 36.18 27.51 -87.63
CA ALA A 90 35.15 28.52 -87.42
C ALA A 90 33.76 27.87 -87.53
N MET A 91 32.90 28.16 -86.57
CA MET A 91 31.51 27.69 -86.50
C MET A 91 30.56 28.79 -87.01
N THR A 92 29.45 28.39 -87.65
CA THR A 92 28.42 29.36 -88.04
C THR A 92 27.62 29.84 -86.83
N ARG A 93 27.03 31.05 -86.92
CA ARG A 93 26.15 31.57 -85.86
C ARG A 93 24.94 30.66 -85.60
N PHE A 94 24.47 29.94 -86.61
CA PHE A 94 23.36 28.99 -86.50
C PHE A 94 23.75 27.72 -85.74
N GLU A 95 24.93 27.16 -86.01
CA GLU A 95 25.45 26.02 -85.25
C GLU A 95 25.67 26.38 -83.77
N ALA A 96 26.19 27.59 -83.50
CA ALA A 96 26.35 28.09 -82.13
C ALA A 96 25.02 28.19 -81.37
N ALA A 97 23.97 28.71 -82.02
CA ALA A 97 22.65 28.88 -81.43
C ALA A 97 21.97 27.53 -81.15
N ALA A 98 22.13 26.54 -82.04
CA ALA A 98 21.58 25.20 -81.84
C ALA A 98 22.23 24.49 -80.65
N LEU A 99 23.57 24.58 -80.52
CA LEU A 99 24.33 24.04 -79.39
C LEU A 99 23.93 24.71 -78.06
N LEU A 100 23.76 26.02 -78.08
CA LEU A 100 23.32 26.78 -76.91
C LEU A 100 21.89 26.44 -76.50
N ASN A 101 20.97 26.26 -77.46
CA ASN A 101 19.59 25.90 -77.13
C ASN A 101 19.50 24.51 -76.48
N ALA A 102 20.19 23.53 -77.06
CA ALA A 102 20.27 22.18 -76.49
C ALA A 102 20.87 22.17 -75.07
N CYS A 103 21.84 23.05 -74.82
CA CYS A 103 22.40 23.26 -73.48
C CYS A 103 21.37 23.84 -72.50
N LEU A 104 20.65 24.88 -72.92
CA LEU A 104 19.67 25.58 -72.09
C LEU A 104 18.52 24.66 -71.69
N ASP A 105 18.05 23.80 -72.59
CA ASP A 105 16.99 22.82 -72.31
C ASP A 105 17.38 21.84 -71.18
N ARG A 106 18.66 21.45 -71.10
CA ARG A 106 19.14 20.54 -70.06
C ARG A 106 19.33 21.22 -68.70
N VAL A 107 19.77 22.47 -68.71
CA VAL A 107 19.95 23.26 -67.47
C VAL A 107 18.60 23.64 -66.86
N THR A 108 17.56 23.88 -67.66
CA THR A 108 16.21 24.18 -67.16
C THR A 108 15.52 22.95 -66.56
N GLU A 109 15.73 21.75 -67.09
CA GLU A 109 15.17 20.48 -66.57
C GLU A 109 15.53 20.23 -65.10
N VAL A 110 16.81 20.42 -64.74
CA VAL A 110 17.29 20.28 -63.35
C VAL A 110 16.62 21.29 -62.40
N THR A 111 16.28 22.48 -62.89
CA THR A 111 15.58 23.48 -62.07
C THR A 111 14.11 23.16 -61.84
N ASP A 112 13.46 22.44 -62.76
CA ASP A 112 12.05 22.09 -62.62
C ASP A 112 11.83 20.86 -61.75
N GLU A 113 12.74 19.88 -61.80
CA GLU A 113 12.78 18.78 -60.84
C GLU A 113 12.99 19.29 -59.41
N LEU A 114 13.89 20.25 -59.22
CA LEU A 114 14.15 20.87 -57.92
C LEU A 114 12.93 21.63 -57.40
N LYS A 115 12.26 22.43 -58.24
CA LYS A 115 11.01 23.13 -57.89
C LYS A 115 9.89 22.16 -57.53
N ARG A 116 9.77 21.05 -58.25
CA ARG A 116 8.78 20.00 -57.96
C ARG A 116 9.07 19.34 -56.61
N LEU A 117 10.32 18.96 -56.35
CA LEU A 117 10.72 18.39 -55.07
C LEU A 117 10.48 19.35 -53.90
N MET A 118 10.80 20.64 -54.06
CA MET A 118 10.49 21.66 -53.04
C MET A 118 8.98 21.75 -52.76
N LYS A 119 8.15 21.76 -53.81
CA LYS A 119 6.69 21.80 -53.67
C LYS A 119 6.10 20.53 -53.03
N GLU A 120 6.65 19.36 -53.35
CA GLU A 120 6.27 18.10 -52.71
C GLU A 120 6.69 18.07 -51.24
N PHE A 121 7.89 18.59 -50.91
CA PHE A 121 8.41 18.64 -49.55
C PHE A 121 7.62 19.62 -48.65
N GLU A 122 7.20 20.77 -49.17
CA GLU A 122 6.32 21.72 -48.45
C GLU A 122 4.99 21.08 -48.06
N LYS A 123 4.40 20.28 -48.95
CA LYS A 123 3.15 19.57 -48.69
C LYS A 123 3.31 18.51 -47.60
N GLU A 124 4.40 17.74 -47.63
CA GLU A 124 4.70 16.76 -46.58
C GLU A 124 4.99 17.44 -45.23
N LEU A 125 5.69 18.57 -45.22
CA LEU A 125 5.96 19.33 -43.99
C LEU A 125 4.67 19.85 -43.36
N ALA A 126 3.72 20.33 -44.16
CA ALA A 126 2.40 20.75 -43.68
C ALA A 126 1.61 19.58 -43.05
N ILE A 127 1.70 18.39 -43.64
CA ILE A 127 1.08 17.17 -43.10
C ILE A 127 1.74 16.78 -41.76
N VAL A 128 3.08 16.81 -41.69
CA VAL A 128 3.81 16.49 -40.46
C VAL A 128 3.47 17.50 -39.36
N LYS A 129 3.45 18.81 -39.67
CA LYS A 129 3.04 19.85 -38.72
C LYS A 129 1.62 19.63 -38.24
N GLY A 130 0.66 19.36 -39.13
CA GLY A 130 -0.71 19.05 -38.72
C GLY A 130 -0.82 17.79 -37.85
N ARG A 131 0.01 16.77 -38.09
CA ARG A 131 0.10 15.59 -37.22
C ARG A 131 0.71 15.91 -35.87
N VAL A 132 1.73 16.77 -35.82
CA VAL A 132 2.37 17.24 -34.57
C VAL A 132 1.39 18.10 -33.77
N ASP A 133 0.74 19.09 -34.39
CA ASP A 133 -0.29 19.93 -33.77
C ASP A 133 -1.47 19.06 -33.27
N GLY A 134 -1.89 18.07 -34.05
CA GLY A 134 -2.91 17.10 -33.64
C GLY A 134 -2.46 16.17 -32.51
N LEU A 135 -1.17 15.81 -32.45
CA LEU A 135 -0.58 15.06 -31.35
C LEU A 135 -0.46 15.93 -30.09
N GLU A 136 -0.02 17.17 -30.20
CA GLU A 136 0.03 18.14 -29.10
C GLU A 136 -1.36 18.45 -28.57
N ALA A 137 -2.36 18.63 -29.44
CA ALA A 137 -3.75 18.81 -29.03
C ALA A 137 -4.29 17.56 -28.32
N ARG A 138 -4.01 16.35 -28.83
CA ARG A 138 -4.37 15.09 -28.15
C ARG A 138 -3.62 14.91 -26.83
N VAL A 139 -2.35 15.32 -26.75
CA VAL A 139 -1.57 15.29 -25.52
C VAL A 139 -2.13 16.30 -24.52
N GLY A 140 -2.46 17.53 -24.95
CA GLY A 140 -3.08 18.54 -24.11
C GLY A 140 -4.48 18.17 -23.64
N GLU A 141 -5.29 17.54 -24.51
CA GLU A 141 -6.59 16.96 -24.13
C GLU A 141 -6.40 15.78 -23.15
N LEU A 142 -5.43 14.90 -23.40
CA LEU A 142 -5.10 13.81 -22.48
C LEU A 142 -4.54 14.31 -21.15
N GLU A 143 -3.75 15.38 -21.10
CA GLU A 143 -3.27 16.01 -19.87
C GLU A 143 -4.42 16.71 -19.12
N ALA A 144 -5.31 17.39 -19.85
CA ALA A 144 -6.51 18.02 -19.28
C ALA A 144 -7.56 17.00 -18.82
N THR A 145 -7.59 15.80 -19.40
CA THR A 145 -8.50 14.70 -19.04
C THR A 145 -7.81 13.58 -18.24
N GLN A 146 -6.52 13.70 -17.91
CA GLN A 146 -5.70 12.60 -17.37
C GLN A 146 -6.09 12.19 -15.94
N PHE A 147 -6.87 13.00 -15.26
CA PHE A 147 -7.37 12.66 -13.93
C PHE A 147 -8.88 12.40 -13.99
N SER A 148 -9.24 11.32 -14.67
CA SER A 148 -10.51 10.65 -14.38
C SER A 148 -10.42 10.03 -12.99
N THR A 149 -11.40 10.34 -12.13
CA THR A 149 -11.51 9.79 -10.78
C THR A 149 -11.45 8.26 -10.85
N THR A 150 -10.32 7.69 -10.44
CA THR A 150 -10.12 6.25 -10.56
C THR A 150 -10.40 5.59 -9.22
N THR A 151 -11.46 4.79 -9.17
CA THR A 151 -11.77 3.93 -8.03
C THR A 151 -11.34 2.50 -8.32
N LYS A 152 -10.40 1.97 -7.53
CA LYS A 152 -10.01 0.56 -7.55
C LYS A 152 -10.69 -0.20 -6.43
N LEU A 153 -11.59 -1.12 -6.78
CA LEU A 153 -12.16 -2.09 -5.86
C LEU A 153 -11.17 -3.23 -5.61
N LYS A 154 -10.97 -3.60 -4.35
CA LYS A 154 -10.24 -4.80 -3.94
C LYS A 154 -11.09 -5.61 -2.97
N GLY A 155 -11.40 -6.84 -3.35
CA GLY A 155 -12.14 -7.81 -2.56
C GLY A 155 -11.21 -8.75 -1.80
N LYS A 156 -11.62 -9.10 -0.57
CA LYS A 156 -10.98 -10.13 0.23
C LYS A 156 -12.01 -10.88 1.07
N VAL A 157 -11.99 -12.20 1.02
CA VAL A 157 -12.78 -13.06 1.90
C VAL A 157 -11.84 -13.99 2.66
N ASP A 158 -11.95 -13.99 3.99
CA ASP A 158 -11.25 -14.92 4.87
C ASP A 158 -12.27 -15.91 5.45
N PHE A 159 -12.03 -17.21 5.26
CA PHE A 159 -12.70 -18.30 5.96
C PHE A 159 -11.77 -18.83 7.04
N VAL A 160 -12.28 -19.06 8.23
CA VAL A 160 -11.52 -19.63 9.35
C VAL A 160 -12.32 -20.75 9.96
N MET A 161 -11.71 -21.92 10.05
CA MET A 161 -12.25 -23.05 10.78
C MET A 161 -11.25 -23.50 11.84
N GLY A 162 -11.68 -23.89 13.03
CA GLY A 162 -10.78 -24.27 14.11
C GLY A 162 -11.43 -24.25 15.49
N GLY A 163 -10.64 -24.50 16.52
CA GLY A 163 -11.08 -24.50 17.91
C GLY A 163 -9.96 -24.14 18.89
N VAL A 164 -10.31 -24.10 20.17
CA VAL A 164 -9.36 -23.98 21.27
C VAL A 164 -9.62 -25.08 22.31
N SER A 165 -8.53 -25.58 22.87
CA SER A 165 -8.51 -26.51 24.00
C SER A 165 -7.85 -25.81 25.19
N TYR A 166 -8.23 -26.20 26.39
CA TYR A 166 -7.69 -25.66 27.63
C TYR A 166 -7.01 -26.76 28.42
N GLY A 167 -5.81 -26.49 28.93
CA GLY A 167 -5.02 -27.42 29.73
C GLY A 167 -4.45 -26.77 30.99
N GLY A 168 -3.81 -27.57 31.83
CA GLY A 168 -3.26 -27.14 33.12
C GLY A 168 -3.76 -27.96 34.30
N GLU A 169 -3.40 -27.51 35.50
CA GLU A 169 -3.86 -28.09 36.77
C GLU A 169 -5.33 -27.73 37.02
N GLY A 170 -6.06 -28.60 37.72
CA GLY A 170 -7.42 -28.26 38.19
C GLY A 170 -8.43 -27.89 37.09
N HIS A 171 -8.22 -28.33 35.84
CA HIS A 171 -9.01 -27.95 34.65
C HIS A 171 -10.47 -28.44 34.64
N ASP A 172 -11.07 -28.72 35.81
CA ASP A 172 -12.50 -28.89 35.93
C ASP A 172 -13.19 -27.55 35.66
N LEU A 173 -13.37 -27.28 34.38
CA LEU A 173 -14.05 -26.11 33.82
C LEU A 173 -15.57 -26.20 34.02
N THR A 174 -16.04 -27.02 34.96
CA THR A 174 -17.43 -27.01 35.40
C THR A 174 -17.54 -26.14 36.65
N VAL A 175 -18.47 -25.18 36.63
CA VAL A 175 -18.81 -24.44 37.86
C VAL A 175 -19.88 -25.22 38.61
N PRO A 176 -19.62 -25.81 39.79
CA PRO A 176 -20.70 -26.26 40.65
C PRO A 176 -21.40 -25.00 41.16
N THR A 177 -22.61 -24.73 40.69
CA THR A 177 -23.45 -23.69 41.30
C THR A 177 -24.26 -24.37 42.40
N TYR A 178 -23.91 -24.08 43.64
CA TYR A 178 -24.73 -24.45 44.79
C TYR A 178 -25.75 -23.34 45.02
N GLN A 179 -27.03 -23.57 44.70
CA GLN A 179 -28.11 -22.68 45.12
C GLN A 179 -28.68 -23.19 46.44
N ILE A 180 -28.64 -22.34 47.47
CA ILE A 180 -29.44 -22.51 48.68
C ILE A 180 -30.84 -22.01 48.34
N GLY A 181 -31.80 -22.93 48.22
CA GLY A 181 -33.22 -22.60 48.20
C GLY A 181 -33.90 -23.21 49.41
N THR A 182 -34.83 -22.47 49.99
CA THR A 182 -35.77 -22.98 51.00
C THR A 182 -37.02 -23.51 50.28
N THR A 183 -37.56 -24.64 50.72
CA THR A 183 -38.92 -25.03 50.34
C THR A 183 -39.93 -24.08 51.00
N ALA A 184 -41.20 -24.14 50.59
CA ALA A 184 -42.28 -23.44 51.30
C ALA A 184 -42.38 -23.81 52.79
N ASP A 185 -41.78 -24.96 53.17
CA ASP A 185 -41.78 -25.51 54.53
C ASP A 185 -40.49 -25.19 55.32
N GLY A 186 -39.56 -24.41 54.75
CA GLY A 186 -38.36 -23.93 55.46
C GLY A 186 -37.14 -24.87 55.45
N ASP A 187 -37.21 -26.02 54.77
CA ASP A 187 -36.07 -26.94 54.66
C ASP A 187 -35.06 -26.48 53.61
N ALA A 188 -33.76 -26.52 53.95
CA ALA A 188 -32.68 -26.25 53.01
C ALA A 188 -32.50 -27.44 52.06
N LYS A 189 -32.74 -27.25 50.76
CA LYS A 189 -32.42 -28.25 49.72
C LYS A 189 -31.12 -27.91 48.98
N TYR A 190 -30.25 -28.91 48.90
CA TYR A 190 -29.04 -28.90 48.09
C TYR A 190 -29.41 -29.13 46.61
N PHE A 191 -29.62 -28.07 45.82
CA PHE A 191 -29.84 -28.23 44.38
C PHE A 191 -28.50 -28.43 43.66
N LYS A 192 -28.24 -29.65 43.22
CA LYS A 192 -27.09 -29.97 42.34
C LYS A 192 -27.45 -29.55 40.91
N ASN A 193 -27.24 -28.28 40.56
CA ASN A 193 -27.28 -27.89 39.15
C ASN A 193 -26.03 -28.48 38.47
N LYS A 194 -26.22 -29.29 37.42
CA LYS A 194 -25.12 -29.74 36.55
C LYS A 194 -24.34 -28.51 36.13
N GLY A 195 -23.06 -28.43 36.52
CA GLY A 195 -22.25 -27.23 36.27
C GLY A 195 -22.28 -26.85 34.80
N LYS A 196 -22.40 -25.55 34.50
CA LYS A 196 -22.17 -25.07 33.14
C LYS A 196 -20.70 -25.35 32.82
N TYR A 197 -20.47 -26.35 31.98
CA TYR A 197 -19.18 -26.57 31.32
C TYR A 197 -18.79 -25.28 30.60
N LEU A 198 -17.63 -24.71 30.96
CA LEU A 198 -17.14 -23.44 30.41
C LEU A 198 -16.56 -23.58 28.99
N GLY A 199 -16.67 -24.78 28.41
CA GLY A 199 -16.52 -25.05 26.98
C GLY A 199 -15.08 -25.20 26.53
N GLN A 200 -14.51 -26.42 26.54
CA GLN A 200 -13.38 -26.74 25.64
C GLN A 200 -13.95 -27.09 24.25
N ASP A 201 -13.11 -26.95 23.22
CA ASP A 201 -13.24 -27.65 21.94
C ASP A 201 -14.49 -27.36 21.09
N ALA A 202 -15.06 -26.16 21.20
CA ALA A 202 -16.05 -25.72 20.22
C ALA A 202 -15.36 -25.42 18.89
N PHE A 203 -15.43 -26.36 17.95
CA PHE A 203 -15.03 -26.13 16.57
C PHE A 203 -15.96 -25.12 15.93
N THR A 204 -15.42 -24.01 15.44
CA THR A 204 -16.18 -22.97 14.74
C THR A 204 -15.76 -22.87 13.29
N PHE A 205 -16.70 -22.43 12.45
CA PHE A 205 -16.42 -21.99 11.09
C PHE A 205 -16.96 -20.57 10.94
N ASN A 206 -16.05 -19.63 10.74
CA ASN A 206 -16.33 -18.22 10.60
C ASN A 206 -15.82 -17.65 9.27
N TYR A 207 -16.39 -16.50 8.88
CA TYR A 207 -15.93 -15.74 7.73
C TYR A 207 -15.82 -14.25 8.03
N ARG A 208 -15.01 -13.58 7.21
CA ARG A 208 -14.99 -12.12 7.07
C ARG A 208 -14.86 -11.75 5.60
N ALA A 209 -15.81 -10.99 5.08
CA ALA A 209 -15.75 -10.35 3.77
C ALA A 209 -15.34 -8.88 3.92
N THR A 210 -14.38 -8.42 3.12
CA THR A 210 -13.91 -7.02 3.08
C THR A 210 -13.86 -6.53 1.64
N LEU A 211 -14.45 -5.37 1.39
CA LEU A 211 -14.37 -4.65 0.13
C LEU A 211 -13.71 -3.30 0.39
N ASN A 212 -12.60 -3.01 -0.29
CA ASN A 212 -11.91 -1.73 -0.19
C ASN A 212 -12.07 -0.97 -1.50
N LEU A 213 -12.64 0.22 -1.43
CA LEU A 213 -12.72 1.18 -2.53
C LEU A 213 -11.59 2.20 -2.32
N ASN A 214 -10.62 2.19 -3.22
CA ASN A 214 -9.49 3.11 -3.21
C ASN A 214 -9.71 4.12 -4.33
N THR A 215 -10.17 5.32 -4.00
CA THR A 215 -10.47 6.38 -4.97
C THR A 215 -9.38 7.44 -4.93
N SER A 216 -8.87 7.84 -6.08
CA SER A 216 -7.94 8.97 -6.21
C SER A 216 -8.54 10.02 -7.14
N PHE A 217 -8.47 11.29 -6.75
CA PHE A 217 -9.00 12.42 -7.51
C PHE A 217 -7.88 13.19 -8.25
N THR A 218 -6.64 13.11 -7.75
CA THR A 218 -5.46 13.84 -8.25
C THR A 218 -4.31 12.92 -8.65
N GLY A 219 -4.45 11.61 -8.46
CA GLY A 219 -3.39 10.62 -8.64
C GLY A 219 -2.39 10.52 -7.49
N LYS A 220 -2.36 11.51 -6.58
CA LYS A 220 -1.46 11.54 -5.40
C LYS A 220 -2.19 11.43 -4.07
N ASP A 221 -3.51 11.60 -4.08
CA ASP A 221 -4.43 11.48 -2.95
C ASP A 221 -5.13 10.12 -2.93
N LEU A 222 -5.70 9.77 -1.78
CA LEU A 222 -6.48 8.55 -1.62
C LEU A 222 -7.64 8.78 -0.65
N LEU A 223 -8.86 8.67 -1.18
CA LEU A 223 -10.06 8.42 -0.39
C LEU A 223 -10.22 6.91 -0.21
N TYR A 224 -10.06 6.46 1.03
CA TYR A 224 -10.17 5.06 1.41
C TYR A 224 -11.51 4.78 2.06
N THR A 225 -12.32 3.92 1.41
CA THR A 225 -13.55 3.40 1.99
C THR A 225 -13.45 1.89 2.13
N ARG A 226 -13.73 1.37 3.33
CA ARG A 226 -13.80 -0.07 3.57
C ARG A 226 -15.20 -0.46 4.00
N LEU A 227 -15.80 -1.38 3.26
CA LEU A 227 -17.00 -2.11 3.65
C LEU A 227 -16.60 -3.49 4.19
N ARG A 228 -17.27 -3.94 5.24
CA ARG A 228 -16.96 -5.22 5.87
C ARG A 228 -18.19 -5.91 6.43
N ALA A 229 -18.23 -7.22 6.30
CA ALA A 229 -19.18 -8.11 6.97
C ALA A 229 -18.43 -9.31 7.58
N GLY A 230 -18.97 -9.91 8.65
CA GLY A 230 -18.42 -11.14 9.23
C GLY A 230 -19.23 -11.67 10.41
N ASN A 231 -18.99 -12.93 10.76
CA ASN A 231 -19.80 -13.70 11.70
C ASN A 231 -19.03 -14.21 12.94
N PHE A 232 -17.86 -13.63 13.24
CA PHE A 232 -17.09 -13.94 14.46
C PHE A 232 -17.79 -13.37 15.70
N ASN A 233 -18.97 -13.90 16.04
CA ASN A 233 -19.86 -13.44 17.11
C ASN A 233 -19.21 -13.70 18.48
N ASP A 234 -19.79 -14.54 19.34
CA ASP A 234 -19.24 -14.83 20.65
C ASP A 234 -18.58 -16.22 20.59
N ASN A 235 -17.28 -16.26 20.30
CA ASN A 235 -16.50 -17.49 20.19
C ASN A 235 -15.04 -17.29 20.62
N ALA A 236 -14.28 -18.39 20.68
CA ALA A 236 -12.89 -18.39 21.11
C ALA A 236 -11.98 -17.44 20.33
N PHE A 237 -12.23 -17.27 19.04
CA PHE A 237 -11.44 -16.45 18.13
C PHE A 237 -11.89 -14.99 18.04
N SER A 238 -13.06 -14.64 18.57
CA SER A 238 -13.63 -13.30 18.45
C SER A 238 -13.12 -12.32 19.50
N GLY A 239 -12.36 -12.80 20.48
CA GLY A 239 -11.93 -12.03 21.65
C GLY A 239 -12.96 -12.02 22.78
N LYS A 240 -14.05 -12.81 22.65
CA LYS A 240 -15.13 -12.94 23.64
C LYS A 240 -15.27 -14.36 24.19
N GLY A 241 -14.37 -15.26 23.83
CA GLY A 241 -14.30 -16.61 24.38
C GLY A 241 -13.96 -16.62 25.87
N TYR A 242 -13.79 -17.82 26.42
CA TYR A 242 -13.48 -18.01 27.84
C TYR A 242 -12.23 -17.22 28.28
N THR A 243 -11.15 -17.30 27.49
CA THR A 243 -9.87 -16.61 27.69
C THR A 243 -9.80 -15.23 27.05
N GLY A 244 -10.94 -14.69 26.62
CA GLY A 244 -11.09 -13.30 26.21
C GLY A 244 -10.27 -12.94 24.97
N ASN A 245 -9.57 -11.82 25.06
CA ASN A 245 -9.01 -11.09 23.94
C ASN A 245 -7.64 -11.60 23.47
N ILE A 246 -6.91 -12.35 24.30
CA ILE A 246 -5.60 -12.92 23.96
C ILE A 246 -5.71 -13.98 22.83
N THR A 247 -6.85 -14.66 22.71
CA THR A 247 -7.11 -15.63 21.63
C THR A 247 -7.80 -15.00 20.42
N GLN A 248 -7.94 -13.68 20.38
CA GLN A 248 -8.57 -13.00 19.26
C GLN A 248 -7.71 -13.12 18.01
N LEU A 249 -8.30 -13.55 16.89
CA LEU A 249 -7.60 -13.54 15.60
C LEU A 249 -7.60 -12.14 15.00
N THR A 250 -6.54 -11.77 14.28
CA THR A 250 -6.48 -10.51 13.50
C THR A 250 -7.61 -10.42 12.47
N VAL A 251 -8.05 -11.58 11.97
CA VAL A 251 -9.15 -11.64 11.00
C VAL A 251 -10.53 -11.52 11.64
N ALA A 252 -10.65 -11.72 12.94
CA ALA A 252 -11.94 -11.79 13.61
C ALA A 252 -12.69 -10.46 13.57
N LYS A 253 -13.93 -10.50 13.06
CA LYS A 253 -14.87 -9.40 13.09
C LYS A 253 -16.29 -9.95 13.03
N SER A 254 -17.15 -9.52 13.95
CA SER A 254 -18.60 -9.68 13.79
C SER A 254 -19.24 -8.37 13.39
N THR A 255 -20.12 -8.45 12.40
CA THR A 255 -21.10 -7.43 12.07
C THR A 255 -22.52 -7.99 12.15
N LYS A 256 -22.69 -9.21 12.69
CA LYS A 256 -23.92 -10.02 12.58
C LYS A 256 -24.38 -10.13 11.13
N ASP A 257 -23.43 -10.45 10.26
CA ASP A 257 -23.62 -10.62 8.80
C ASP A 257 -24.04 -9.35 8.04
N ALA A 258 -24.31 -8.24 8.73
CA ALA A 258 -24.63 -6.97 8.10
C ALA A 258 -23.39 -6.32 7.46
N LEU A 259 -23.54 -5.78 6.25
CA LEU A 259 -22.50 -4.98 5.60
C LEU A 259 -22.41 -3.61 6.28
N LYS A 260 -21.21 -3.22 6.74
CA LYS A 260 -20.99 -1.95 7.44
C LYS A 260 -19.80 -1.18 6.87
N VAL A 261 -19.86 0.15 6.95
CA VAL A 261 -18.68 1.01 6.74
C VAL A 261 -17.73 0.84 7.92
N ASP A 262 -16.64 0.12 7.69
CA ASP A 262 -15.60 -0.18 8.67
C ASP A 262 -14.53 0.92 8.72
N LYS A 263 -14.17 1.51 7.58
CA LYS A 263 -13.22 2.64 7.48
C LYS A 263 -13.70 3.67 6.46
N LEU A 264 -13.41 4.94 6.76
CA LEU A 264 -13.65 6.07 5.87
C LEU A 264 -12.69 7.20 6.25
N TRP A 265 -11.72 7.43 5.39
CA TRP A 265 -10.71 8.48 5.56
C TRP A 265 -10.07 8.89 4.24
N TYR A 266 -9.50 10.09 4.23
CA TYR A 266 -8.86 10.71 3.09
C TYR A 266 -7.40 11.06 3.45
N GLN A 267 -6.48 10.81 2.53
CA GLN A 267 -5.10 11.26 2.62
C GLN A 267 -4.73 12.07 1.38
N PHE A 268 -3.91 13.09 1.55
CA PHE A 268 -3.39 13.89 0.45
C PHE A 268 -2.01 14.47 0.78
N PRO A 269 -1.15 14.67 -0.24
CA PRO A 269 0.11 15.36 -0.06
C PRO A 269 -0.11 16.84 0.24
N LEU A 270 0.70 17.41 1.13
CA LEU A 270 0.85 18.85 1.31
C LEU A 270 2.31 19.21 0.99
N GLY A 271 2.53 19.78 -0.19
CA GLY A 271 3.88 19.96 -0.73
C GLY A 271 4.56 18.62 -1.07
N ALA A 272 5.89 18.58 -1.02
CA ALA A 272 6.67 17.40 -1.41
C ALA A 272 6.83 16.37 -0.27
N ASP A 273 6.86 16.81 0.99
CA ASP A 273 7.32 16.00 2.12
C ASP A 273 6.24 15.67 3.15
N PHE A 274 5.08 16.33 3.11
CA PHE A 274 4.01 16.08 4.08
C PHE A 274 2.87 15.28 3.47
N GLN A 275 2.32 14.38 4.27
CA GLN A 275 1.09 13.64 4.01
C GLN A 275 0.10 13.93 5.13
N VAL A 276 -1.06 14.46 4.77
CA VAL A 276 -2.14 14.79 5.71
C VAL A 276 -3.21 13.71 5.63
N TYR A 277 -3.76 13.33 6.79
CA TYR A 277 -4.81 12.36 6.94
C TYR A 277 -5.99 12.99 7.68
N LEU A 278 -7.20 12.74 7.20
CA LEU A 278 -8.45 13.17 7.82
C LEU A 278 -9.46 12.03 7.70
N GLY A 279 -10.14 11.66 8.79
CA GLY A 279 -11.08 10.55 8.72
C GLY A 279 -12.16 10.59 9.77
N ALA A 280 -13.40 10.32 9.37
CA ALA A 280 -14.50 10.05 10.30
C ALA A 280 -14.40 8.64 10.92
N LYS A 281 -13.74 7.71 10.23
CA LYS A 281 -13.49 6.33 10.67
C LYS A 281 -12.07 5.91 10.29
N ILE A 282 -11.09 6.40 11.04
CA ILE A 282 -9.67 6.09 10.91
C ILE A 282 -9.13 5.42 12.18
N GLU A 283 -7.99 4.74 12.06
CA GLU A 283 -7.23 4.19 13.19
C GLU A 283 -5.82 4.77 13.15
N ASN A 284 -5.21 5.01 14.30
CA ASN A 284 -3.88 5.66 14.41
C ASN A 284 -2.82 5.00 13.53
N TYR A 285 -2.83 3.67 13.43
CA TYR A 285 -1.79 2.96 12.67
C TYR A 285 -1.83 3.23 11.15
N TYR A 286 -2.92 3.80 10.61
CA TYR A 286 -2.94 4.26 9.21
C TYR A 286 -2.14 5.56 9.00
N MET A 287 -1.88 6.30 10.08
CA MET A 287 -1.23 7.61 10.07
C MET A 287 0.20 7.53 10.62
N LEU A 288 0.87 6.40 10.38
CA LEU A 288 2.26 6.17 10.81
C LEU A 288 3.27 6.58 9.75
N GLY A 289 4.41 7.08 10.19
CA GLY A 289 5.54 7.47 9.34
C GLY A 289 6.34 6.26 8.87
N ALA A 290 6.49 5.28 9.76
CA ALA A 290 7.22 4.05 9.52
C ALA A 290 6.37 2.82 9.88
N PRO A 291 6.52 1.71 9.15
CA PRO A 291 5.82 0.46 9.48
C PRO A 291 6.32 -0.09 10.81
N ALA A 292 5.39 -0.43 11.71
CA ALA A 292 5.71 -0.96 13.03
C ALA A 292 6.29 -2.39 12.99
N THR A 293 6.02 -3.16 11.93
CA THR A 293 6.43 -4.57 11.79
C THR A 293 6.40 -5.02 10.33
N VAL A 294 7.18 -6.04 10.00
CA VAL A 294 7.05 -6.84 8.77
C VAL A 294 6.49 -8.23 9.01
N TYR A 295 6.32 -8.62 10.28
CA TYR A 295 5.71 -9.88 10.67
C TYR A 295 4.25 -9.95 10.21
N ARG A 296 3.84 -11.09 9.67
CA ARG A 296 2.45 -11.38 9.33
C ARG A 296 1.83 -12.27 10.39
N GLU A 297 0.78 -11.81 11.02
CA GLU A 297 0.21 -12.40 12.23
C GLU A 297 -1.06 -13.24 11.99
N ILE A 298 -1.35 -14.17 12.90
CA ILE A 298 -2.62 -14.89 13.03
C ILE A 298 -3.43 -14.32 14.20
N LEU A 299 -2.84 -14.33 15.39
CA LEU A 299 -3.34 -13.70 16.60
C LEU A 299 -3.23 -12.19 16.47
N LYS A 300 -4.24 -11.52 17.02
CA LYS A 300 -4.26 -10.07 17.10
C LYS A 300 -3.18 -9.53 18.01
N ASP A 301 -2.73 -10.31 18.98
CA ASP A 301 -1.72 -9.89 19.95
C ASP A 301 -0.38 -9.50 19.31
N PHE A 302 0.04 -10.18 18.24
CA PHE A 302 1.29 -9.87 17.53
C PHE A 302 1.17 -8.79 16.45
N LYS A 303 -0.04 -8.31 16.18
CA LYS A 303 -0.28 -7.28 15.17
C LYS A 303 0.44 -5.98 15.55
N LEU A 304 1.08 -5.32 14.58
CA LEU A 304 1.89 -4.10 14.81
C LEU A 304 3.14 -4.34 15.69
N GLY A 305 3.66 -5.57 15.72
CA GLY A 305 4.86 -5.92 16.50
C GLY A 305 4.56 -6.02 17.99
N GLY A 306 3.38 -6.55 18.33
CA GLY A 306 2.76 -6.40 19.65
C GLY A 306 1.66 -5.33 19.59
N TYR A 307 0.40 -5.71 19.74
CA TYR A 307 -0.81 -4.88 19.52
C TYR A 307 -1.05 -3.87 20.64
N TYR A 308 0.02 -3.38 21.26
CA TYR A 308 -0.07 -2.68 22.52
C TYR A 308 -0.51 -1.22 22.41
N GLY A 309 -0.72 -0.61 23.58
CA GLY A 309 -1.29 0.70 23.84
C GLY A 309 -0.77 1.88 23.03
N VAL A 310 0.43 1.84 22.44
CA VAL A 310 0.90 2.92 21.56
C VAL A 310 0.21 2.87 20.20
N TYR A 311 0.40 1.81 19.41
CA TYR A 311 -0.18 1.74 18.06
C TYR A 311 -1.59 1.15 18.01
N GLY A 312 -2.04 0.50 19.08
CA GLY A 312 -3.38 -0.06 19.22
C GLY A 312 -4.45 1.00 18.98
N ALA A 313 -5.51 0.66 18.25
CA ALA A 313 -6.46 1.68 17.79
C ALA A 313 -7.90 1.22 17.94
N SER A 314 -8.77 2.20 18.18
CA SER A 314 -10.21 2.11 17.93
C SER A 314 -10.50 2.88 16.64
N THR A 315 -11.47 2.39 15.85
CA THR A 315 -11.94 3.15 14.69
C THR A 315 -12.75 4.34 15.16
N SER A 316 -12.31 5.55 14.83
CA SER A 316 -13.00 6.77 15.27
C SER A 316 -12.66 7.97 14.38
N PRO A 317 -13.29 9.13 14.60
CA PRO A 317 -12.83 10.38 14.02
C PRO A 317 -11.38 10.67 14.42
N GLY A 318 -10.61 11.21 13.49
CA GLY A 318 -9.21 11.56 13.72
C GLY A 318 -8.55 12.24 12.53
N ALA A 319 -7.37 12.79 12.81
CA ALA A 319 -6.53 13.47 11.85
C ALA A 319 -5.05 13.21 12.18
N GLY A 320 -4.20 13.35 11.17
CA GLY A 320 -2.76 13.20 11.36
C GLY A 320 -1.97 13.84 10.25
N ILE A 321 -0.71 14.07 10.54
CA ILE A 321 0.27 14.56 9.58
C ILE A 321 1.52 13.71 9.69
N VAL A 322 2.08 13.36 8.54
CA VAL A 322 3.29 12.58 8.44
C VAL A 322 4.27 13.36 7.60
N TRP A 323 5.43 13.66 8.16
CA TRP A 323 6.56 14.26 7.49
C TRP A 323 7.55 13.17 7.07
N LYS A 324 7.85 13.12 5.78
CA LYS A 324 8.83 12.23 5.16
C LYS A 324 9.70 13.07 4.21
N PRO A 325 10.79 13.66 4.70
CA PRO A 325 11.68 14.46 3.86
C PRO A 325 12.22 13.63 2.69
N ASN A 326 12.42 14.30 1.56
CA ASN A 326 13.00 13.70 0.36
C ASN A 326 12.19 12.48 -0.12
N SER A 327 10.86 12.56 -0.03
CA SER A 327 9.94 11.52 -0.48
C SER A 327 10.21 11.10 -1.94
N GLN A 328 10.70 12.03 -2.76
CA GLN A 328 11.01 11.82 -4.18
C GLN A 328 12.38 11.18 -4.47
N ASN A 329 13.25 11.02 -3.47
CA ASN A 329 14.55 10.34 -3.63
C ASN A 329 14.38 8.81 -3.69
N ASP A 330 15.46 8.10 -4.02
CA ASP A 330 15.50 6.64 -4.20
C ASP A 330 14.67 5.91 -3.12
N PRO A 331 13.68 5.07 -3.51
CA PRO A 331 12.89 4.26 -2.58
C PRO A 331 13.71 3.34 -1.66
N TYR A 332 14.93 2.99 -2.05
CA TYR A 332 15.82 2.12 -1.28
C TYR A 332 16.63 2.84 -0.21
N ASP A 333 16.76 4.17 -0.30
CA ASP A 333 17.49 4.94 0.68
C ASP A 333 16.79 4.94 2.06
N PRO A 334 17.55 4.82 3.16
CA PRO A 334 16.99 4.99 4.50
C PRO A 334 16.41 6.40 4.68
N LYS A 335 15.14 6.49 5.07
CA LYS A 335 14.42 7.76 5.24
C LYS A 335 14.06 7.99 6.70
N PHE A 336 14.29 9.21 7.17
CA PHE A 336 13.75 9.67 8.43
C PHE A 336 12.26 9.99 8.25
N THR A 337 11.45 9.71 9.27
CA THR A 337 10.01 9.96 9.24
C THR A 337 9.53 10.42 10.61
N VAL A 338 8.61 11.37 10.62
CA VAL A 338 7.90 11.81 11.83
C VAL A 338 6.42 11.79 11.54
N ALA A 339 5.63 11.24 12.45
CA ALA A 339 4.17 11.24 12.36
C ALA A 339 3.57 11.74 13.66
N LEU A 340 2.59 12.63 13.54
CA LEU A 340 1.75 13.10 14.64
C LEU A 340 0.29 12.83 14.27
N ASN A 341 -0.46 12.19 15.14
CA ASN A 341 -1.87 11.95 14.91
C ASN A 341 -2.71 11.98 16.18
N TYR A 342 -4.00 12.25 16.00
CA TYR A 342 -5.00 12.28 17.05
C TYR A 342 -6.25 11.54 16.60
N THR A 343 -6.78 10.66 17.45
CA THR A 343 -8.11 10.06 17.30
C THR A 343 -8.93 10.23 18.56
N ALA A 344 -10.24 10.40 18.40
CA ALA A 344 -11.19 10.55 19.51
C ALA A 344 -12.31 9.52 19.41
N LYS A 345 -12.34 8.53 20.31
CA LYS A 345 -13.33 7.44 20.27
C LYS A 345 -14.77 7.93 20.44
N SER A 346 -14.96 9.02 21.20
CA SER A 346 -16.24 9.72 21.35
C SER A 346 -16.34 10.98 20.47
N GLY A 347 -15.45 11.15 19.49
CA GLY A 347 -15.37 12.36 18.66
C GLY A 347 -16.60 12.63 17.79
N ALA A 348 -17.45 11.62 17.56
CA ALA A 348 -18.71 11.78 16.83
C ALA A 348 -19.87 12.30 17.70
N ASN A 349 -19.72 12.33 19.03
CA ASN A 349 -20.74 12.86 19.93
C ASN A 349 -20.54 14.37 20.05
N GLY A 350 -21.56 15.16 19.73
CA GLY A 350 -21.50 16.63 19.77
C GLY A 350 -21.69 17.26 21.16
N ASN A 351 -21.87 16.46 22.22
CA ASN A 351 -22.07 16.96 23.57
C ASN A 351 -20.73 17.07 24.31
N PRO A 352 -20.20 18.28 24.55
CA PRO A 352 -18.93 18.45 25.26
C PRO A 352 -19.03 18.16 26.77
N VAL A 353 -20.24 18.17 27.35
CA VAL A 353 -20.47 17.94 28.78
C VAL A 353 -21.17 16.60 28.96
N ALA A 354 -20.45 15.61 29.48
CA ALA A 354 -21.05 14.30 29.75
C ALA A 354 -22.08 14.38 30.88
N ASP A 355 -23.18 13.61 30.76
CA ASP A 355 -24.18 13.44 31.82
C ASP A 355 -23.54 12.91 33.12
N ASN A 356 -22.46 12.14 32.97
CA ASN A 356 -21.59 11.73 34.04
C ASN A 356 -20.13 11.94 33.61
N PRO A 357 -19.39 12.87 34.23
CA PRO A 357 -18.03 13.22 33.83
C PRO A 357 -17.02 12.08 34.07
N VAL A 358 -17.28 11.19 35.02
CA VAL A 358 -16.41 10.03 35.32
C VAL A 358 -16.50 8.96 34.25
N THR A 359 -17.71 8.62 33.81
CA THR A 359 -17.94 7.59 32.79
C THR A 359 -17.88 8.15 31.36
N CYS A 360 -17.91 9.48 31.22
CA CYS A 360 -18.11 10.18 29.95
C CYS A 360 -19.34 9.68 29.20
N LYS A 361 -20.41 9.34 29.94
CA LYS A 361 -21.68 8.89 29.36
C LYS A 361 -22.29 10.04 28.55
N ASN A 362 -22.64 9.76 27.31
CA ASN A 362 -23.21 10.71 26.33
C ASN A 362 -22.35 11.94 25.99
N GLY A 363 -21.20 12.16 26.66
CA GLY A 363 -20.23 13.18 26.31
C GLY A 363 -19.25 12.74 25.21
N GLY A 364 -18.56 13.70 24.62
CA GLY A 364 -17.55 13.46 23.61
C GLY A 364 -17.05 14.74 22.95
N GLY A 365 -16.89 14.69 21.64
CA GLY A 365 -16.29 15.75 20.85
C GLY A 365 -14.81 15.51 20.59
N ILE A 366 -14.23 16.28 19.69
CA ILE A 366 -12.79 16.24 19.39
C ILE A 366 -12.10 17.26 20.30
N GLY A 367 -11.06 16.85 21.02
CA GLY A 367 -10.29 17.73 21.90
C GLY A 367 -10.96 18.06 23.25
N ALA A 368 -12.11 17.47 23.57
CA ALA A 368 -12.78 17.62 24.86
C ALA A 368 -12.30 16.59 25.90
N ASP A 369 -12.59 16.83 27.18
CA ASP A 369 -12.24 15.92 28.30
C ASP A 369 -12.83 14.53 28.12
N CYS A 370 -14.05 14.46 27.57
CA CYS A 370 -14.75 13.20 27.30
C CYS A 370 -14.57 12.68 25.86
N SER A 371 -13.63 13.25 25.09
CA SER A 371 -13.33 12.80 23.73
C SER A 371 -12.86 11.35 23.66
N ARG A 372 -12.30 10.83 24.77
CA ARG A 372 -11.59 9.55 24.83
C ARG A 372 -10.52 9.54 23.74
N GLY A 373 -9.72 10.60 23.76
CA GLY A 373 -8.71 10.95 22.80
C GLY A 373 -7.43 10.14 22.95
N LYS A 374 -6.70 10.04 21.85
CA LYS A 374 -5.35 9.49 21.81
C LYS A 374 -4.50 10.33 20.89
N PHE A 375 -3.48 10.93 21.46
CA PHE A 375 -2.41 11.56 20.71
C PHE A 375 -1.28 10.55 20.52
N LEU A 376 -0.74 10.44 19.31
CA LEU A 376 0.37 9.57 19.00
C LEU A 376 1.43 10.34 18.21
N ALA A 377 2.67 10.25 18.68
CA ALA A 377 3.86 10.65 17.95
C ALA A 377 4.68 9.40 17.59
N GLN A 378 5.17 9.32 16.36
CA GLN A 378 6.12 8.29 15.94
C GLN A 378 7.31 8.96 15.23
N VAL A 379 8.50 8.49 15.56
CA VAL A 379 9.72 8.76 14.81
C VAL A 379 10.27 7.45 14.26
N GLY A 380 10.76 7.44 13.03
CA GLY A 380 11.30 6.23 12.43
C GLY A 380 12.40 6.53 11.43
N TYR A 381 13.36 5.61 11.34
CA TYR A 381 14.45 5.66 10.38
C TYR A 381 14.71 4.28 9.79
N GLY A 382 14.86 4.21 8.47
CA GLY A 382 15.17 2.96 7.78
C GLY A 382 14.67 2.95 6.36
N GLY A 383 14.86 1.82 5.69
CA GLY A 383 14.50 1.60 4.30
C GLY A 383 13.70 0.30 4.12
N PRO A 384 13.66 -0.26 2.90
CA PRO A 384 12.90 -1.47 2.62
C PRO A 384 13.41 -2.73 3.36
N GLN A 385 14.70 -2.81 3.69
CA GLN A 385 15.29 -4.01 4.33
C GLN A 385 15.32 -3.96 5.85
N TRP A 386 15.25 -2.77 6.45
CA TRP A 386 15.28 -2.62 7.89
C TRP A 386 14.65 -1.31 8.31
N ASN A 387 14.10 -1.27 9.52
CA ASN A 387 13.60 -0.04 10.11
C ASN A 387 13.66 -0.13 11.63
N ILE A 388 13.97 1.00 12.24
CA ILE A 388 13.79 1.24 13.66
C ILE A 388 12.79 2.38 13.83
N ASN A 389 11.87 2.23 14.76
CA ASN A 389 10.95 3.30 15.10
C ASN A 389 10.58 3.29 16.58
N ALA A 390 10.32 4.48 17.08
CA ALA A 390 9.85 4.73 18.42
C ALA A 390 8.52 5.46 18.36
N GLY A 391 7.60 5.10 19.25
CA GLY A 391 6.30 5.73 19.39
C GLY A 391 6.06 6.18 20.81
N TYR A 392 5.40 7.32 20.95
CA TYR A 392 4.83 7.80 22.20
C TYR A 392 3.35 8.04 22.00
N ALA A 393 2.52 7.66 22.96
CA ALA A 393 1.11 7.98 22.97
C ALA A 393 0.63 8.49 24.33
N TYR A 394 -0.08 9.62 24.30
CA TYR A 394 -0.91 10.08 25.42
C TYR A 394 -2.34 9.59 25.19
N ILE A 395 -2.91 8.93 26.20
CA ILE A 395 -4.15 8.18 26.06
C ILE A 395 -5.11 8.60 27.17
N GLN A 396 -6.25 9.19 26.80
CA GLN A 396 -7.26 9.59 27.77
C GLN A 396 -8.11 8.40 28.24
N ARG A 397 -8.70 8.53 29.43
CA ARG A 397 -9.68 7.59 29.99
C ARG A 397 -10.67 7.06 28.96
N GLY A 398 -10.85 5.74 28.94
CA GLY A 398 -11.85 5.05 28.09
C GLY A 398 -11.42 4.81 26.64
N MET A 399 -10.27 5.33 26.23
CA MET A 399 -9.60 4.92 25.00
C MET A 399 -8.93 3.55 25.17
N THR A 400 -8.70 2.84 24.07
CA THR A 400 -8.04 1.53 24.09
C THR A 400 -6.53 1.67 24.33
N VAL A 401 -6.02 0.97 25.34
CA VAL A 401 -4.61 0.99 25.79
C VAL A 401 -3.89 -0.37 25.61
N GLY A 402 -4.48 -1.31 24.88
CA GLY A 402 -3.84 -2.59 24.49
C GLY A 402 -4.67 -3.83 24.85
N TYR A 403 -4.06 -5.00 24.64
CA TYR A 403 -4.66 -6.34 24.75
C TYR A 403 -3.70 -7.25 25.54
N GLY A 404 -4.22 -8.12 26.41
CA GLY A 404 -3.43 -8.98 27.28
C GLY A 404 -4.23 -9.50 28.47
N THR A 405 -3.57 -9.73 29.61
CA THR A 405 -4.21 -10.28 30.82
C THR A 405 -5.32 -9.36 31.36
N PRO A 406 -6.22 -9.85 32.21
CA PRO A 406 -7.27 -9.01 32.81
C PRO A 406 -6.74 -7.85 33.65
N LEU A 407 -5.58 -8.00 34.31
CA LEU A 407 -5.00 -6.95 35.15
C LEU A 407 -4.11 -6.00 34.33
N GLY A 408 -3.35 -6.55 33.38
CA GLY A 408 -2.55 -5.80 32.42
C GLY A 408 -3.40 -4.96 31.48
N SER A 409 -4.43 -5.54 30.85
CA SER A 409 -5.23 -4.89 29.81
C SER A 409 -6.34 -4.00 30.37
N THR A 410 -6.44 -2.77 29.88
CA THR A 410 -7.29 -1.71 30.48
C THR A 410 -8.36 -1.23 29.51
N THR A 411 -9.29 -2.11 29.12
CA THR A 411 -10.37 -1.70 28.20
C THR A 411 -11.77 -2.00 28.72
N LYS A 412 -12.21 -1.29 29.78
CA LYS A 412 -13.60 -0.80 29.95
C LYS A 412 -13.83 0.00 31.24
N VAL A 413 -14.16 1.28 31.18
CA VAL A 413 -14.72 1.96 32.37
C VAL A 413 -16.05 1.28 32.75
N GLN A 414 -16.26 1.11 34.07
CA GLN A 414 -17.42 0.53 34.75
C GLN A 414 -18.78 0.96 34.16
N GLY A 415 -19.69 0.00 33.91
CA GLY A 415 -21.11 0.27 33.64
C GLY A 415 -21.78 -0.39 32.42
N GLY A 416 -21.40 -1.61 32.02
CA GLY A 416 -22.18 -2.40 31.06
C GLY A 416 -22.07 -3.88 31.41
N ASP A 417 -23.18 -4.62 31.28
CA ASP A 417 -23.44 -5.96 31.87
C ASP A 417 -22.56 -7.13 31.39
N ASP A 418 -21.37 -6.86 30.85
CA ASP A 418 -20.37 -7.87 30.55
C ASP A 418 -19.29 -7.88 31.65
N GLU A 419 -18.95 -9.07 32.15
CA GLU A 419 -17.85 -9.40 33.09
C GLU A 419 -16.44 -9.03 32.55
N SER A 420 -16.26 -7.81 32.04
CA SER A 420 -14.99 -7.25 31.56
C SER A 420 -14.32 -6.53 32.72
N ALA A 421 -13.27 -7.13 33.26
CA ALA A 421 -12.39 -6.54 34.25
C ALA A 421 -11.79 -5.23 33.74
N SER A 422 -11.81 -4.19 34.55
CA SER A 422 -11.05 -2.99 34.23
C SER A 422 -10.76 -2.23 35.49
N ARG A 423 -9.49 -1.87 35.62
CA ARG A 423 -8.95 -1.07 36.72
C ARG A 423 -9.08 0.43 36.45
N GLY A 424 -9.74 0.81 35.36
CA GLY A 424 -9.82 2.20 34.93
C GLY A 424 -8.42 2.83 34.76
N PHE A 425 -8.40 4.11 34.43
CA PHE A 425 -7.25 5.02 34.51
C PHE A 425 -7.79 6.42 34.18
N SER A 426 -7.19 7.49 34.69
CA SER A 426 -7.50 8.87 34.28
C SER A 426 -6.90 9.17 32.90
N ASP A 427 -5.64 8.79 32.75
CA ASP A 427 -4.86 8.91 31.54
C ASP A 427 -3.68 7.93 31.59
N ALA A 428 -3.08 7.66 30.44
CA ALA A 428 -1.96 6.76 30.32
C ALA A 428 -0.94 7.30 29.32
N ASN A 429 0.33 7.05 29.61
CA ASN A 429 1.46 7.40 28.76
C ASN A 429 2.11 6.10 28.30
N ALA A 430 2.15 5.89 26.99
CA ALA A 430 2.63 4.66 26.39
C ALA A 430 3.83 4.92 25.48
N PHE A 431 4.83 4.05 25.55
CA PHE A 431 6.04 4.06 24.76
C PHE A 431 6.19 2.73 24.03
N ALA A 432 6.65 2.79 22.78
CA ALA A 432 6.86 1.64 21.93
C ALA A 432 8.21 1.76 21.25
N LEU A 433 8.98 0.69 21.28
CA LEU A 433 10.15 0.51 20.43
C LEU A 433 9.88 -0.64 19.47
N ARG A 434 10.22 -0.41 18.20
CA ARG A 434 10.10 -1.41 17.14
C ARG A 434 11.40 -1.42 16.35
N ALA A 435 11.84 -2.63 16.02
CA ALA A 435 12.92 -2.85 15.09
C ALA A 435 12.55 -4.04 14.22
N TRP A 436 12.82 -3.95 12.93
CA TRP A 436 12.69 -5.11 12.06
C TRP A 436 13.72 -5.08 10.96
N TRP A 437 14.03 -6.27 10.46
CA TRP A 437 14.92 -6.52 9.34
C TRP A 437 14.33 -7.61 8.45
N GLN A 438 14.54 -7.52 7.15
CA GLN A 438 14.19 -8.56 6.19
C GLN A 438 15.26 -8.67 5.10
N PRO A 439 15.55 -9.90 4.61
CA PRO A 439 16.50 -10.08 3.52
C PRO A 439 15.93 -9.49 2.22
N SER A 440 16.82 -9.03 1.33
CA SER A 440 16.43 -8.55 -0.01
C SER A 440 15.82 -9.66 -0.88
N GLU A 441 16.30 -10.88 -0.68
CA GLU A 441 15.89 -12.08 -1.41
C GLU A 441 15.42 -13.17 -0.44
N ALA A 442 14.58 -14.08 -0.93
CA ALA A 442 14.14 -15.19 -0.11
C ALA A 442 15.33 -16.13 0.19
N SER A 443 15.50 -16.48 1.47
CA SER A 443 16.59 -17.31 1.98
C SER A 443 16.12 -18.08 3.22
N TRP A 444 16.97 -18.96 3.75
CA TRP A 444 16.73 -19.65 5.02
C TRP A 444 16.80 -18.69 6.23
N VAL A 445 17.36 -17.50 6.07
CA VAL A 445 17.35 -16.44 7.08
C VAL A 445 15.96 -15.76 7.08
N PRO A 446 15.23 -15.78 8.20
CA PRO A 446 13.91 -15.15 8.27
C PRO A 446 14.02 -13.62 8.30
N SER A 447 12.94 -12.94 7.94
CA SER A 447 12.73 -11.58 8.46
C SER A 447 12.45 -11.63 9.95
N ILE A 448 12.97 -10.65 10.67
CA ILE A 448 12.91 -10.55 12.13
C ILE A 448 12.17 -9.26 12.47
N THR A 449 11.21 -9.36 13.38
CA THR A 449 10.55 -8.22 14.02
C THR A 449 10.76 -8.34 15.52
N LEU A 450 11.15 -7.24 16.15
CA LEU A 450 11.22 -7.06 17.58
C LEU A 450 10.31 -5.90 17.97
N GLY A 451 9.55 -6.08 19.04
CA GLY A 451 8.73 -5.04 19.63
C GLY A 451 8.79 -5.08 21.15
N TRP A 452 8.85 -3.91 21.75
CA TRP A 452 8.71 -3.71 23.19
C TRP A 452 7.78 -2.53 23.44
N ASP A 453 6.95 -2.64 24.45
CA ASP A 453 6.00 -1.63 24.84
C ASP A 453 5.96 -1.46 26.35
N TYR A 454 5.76 -0.21 26.77
CA TYR A 454 5.60 0.18 28.17
C TYR A 454 4.46 1.19 28.26
N THR A 455 3.51 0.99 29.18
CA THR A 455 2.49 2.00 29.51
C THR A 455 2.52 2.26 30.99
N SER A 456 2.64 3.54 31.36
CA SER A 456 2.35 4.01 32.71
C SER A 456 0.92 4.54 32.80
N PHE A 457 0.26 4.27 33.92
CA PHE A 457 -1.12 4.66 34.18
C PHE A 457 -1.18 5.68 35.32
N ASN A 458 -1.99 6.70 35.11
CA ASN A 458 -2.39 7.64 36.16
C ASN A 458 -3.80 7.28 36.64
N HIS A 459 -4.02 7.41 37.95
CA HIS A 459 -5.27 7.04 38.62
C HIS A 459 -5.74 8.17 39.53
N GLU A 460 -7.01 8.55 39.41
CA GLU A 460 -7.67 9.54 40.28
C GLU A 460 -8.10 8.93 41.62
N ASN A 461 -8.39 7.63 41.65
CA ASN A 461 -8.90 6.90 42.81
C ASN A 461 -8.31 5.48 42.87
N ASP A 462 -8.49 4.79 44.00
CA ASP A 462 -8.18 3.36 44.12
C ASP A 462 -8.95 2.51 43.09
N ASP A 463 -8.31 1.42 42.64
CA ASP A 463 -8.86 0.51 41.62
C ASP A 463 -10.13 -0.23 42.11
N GLY A 464 -10.39 -0.22 43.42
CA GLY A 464 -11.53 -0.87 44.06
C GLY A 464 -11.51 -2.40 43.88
N ALA A 465 -12.62 -3.05 44.23
CA ALA A 465 -12.78 -4.47 43.97
C ALA A 465 -13.20 -4.70 42.50
N ILE A 466 -12.42 -5.49 41.76
CA ILE A 466 -12.68 -5.82 40.35
C ILE A 466 -13.19 -7.25 40.24
N LYS A 467 -14.29 -7.45 39.52
CA LYS A 467 -14.80 -8.80 39.22
C LYS A 467 -14.34 -9.25 37.84
N VAL A 468 -13.65 -10.39 37.81
CA VAL A 468 -13.18 -11.06 36.60
C VAL A 468 -13.77 -12.45 36.57
N LYS A 469 -14.69 -12.70 35.64
CA LYS A 469 -15.35 -14.01 35.50
C LYS A 469 -15.90 -14.55 36.83
N GLY A 470 -16.52 -13.71 37.66
CA GLY A 470 -17.04 -14.12 38.97
C GLY A 470 -16.00 -14.22 40.10
N THR A 471 -14.71 -14.17 39.79
CA THR A 471 -13.65 -14.01 40.79
C THR A 471 -13.48 -12.54 41.14
N THR A 472 -13.25 -12.20 42.41
CA THR A 472 -13.03 -10.82 42.85
C THR A 472 -11.56 -10.61 43.17
N PHE A 473 -10.92 -9.68 42.44
CA PHE A 473 -9.61 -9.15 42.78
C PHE A 473 -9.78 -7.91 43.66
N ASP A 474 -9.17 -7.91 44.84
CA ASP A 474 -9.15 -6.72 45.70
C ASP A 474 -8.05 -5.77 45.24
N GLY A 475 -8.45 -4.75 44.47
CA GLY A 475 -7.57 -3.68 43.98
C GLY A 475 -7.41 -2.51 44.94
N ARG A 476 -8.03 -2.54 46.14
CA ARG A 476 -7.86 -1.48 47.15
C ARG A 476 -6.39 -1.37 47.57
N ASN A 477 -5.86 -0.15 47.59
CA ASN A 477 -4.43 0.14 47.76
C ASN A 477 -3.49 -0.58 46.77
N LYS A 478 -3.99 -1.21 45.70
CA LYS A 478 -3.21 -1.90 44.68
C LYS A 478 -3.41 -1.22 43.33
N ARG A 479 -3.21 0.09 43.26
CA ARG A 479 -3.37 0.86 42.02
C ARG A 479 -2.36 0.42 40.97
N LYS A 480 -2.83 0.15 39.74
CA LYS A 480 -1.93 -0.19 38.64
C LYS A 480 -1.04 1.01 38.30
N GLN A 481 0.26 0.78 38.17
CA GLN A 481 1.21 1.84 37.82
C GLN A 481 1.78 1.62 36.42
N ALA A 482 2.14 0.38 36.08
CA ALA A 482 2.70 0.08 34.77
C ALA A 482 2.29 -1.29 34.24
N ALA A 483 2.24 -1.39 32.91
CA ALA A 483 2.11 -2.65 32.20
C ALA A 483 3.03 -2.65 30.97
N GLN A 484 3.51 -3.83 30.61
CA GLN A 484 4.47 -4.02 29.54
C GLN A 484 4.01 -5.12 28.59
N GLY A 485 4.63 -5.14 27.42
CA GLY A 485 4.51 -6.22 26.44
C GLY A 485 5.75 -6.26 25.57
N TRP A 486 6.01 -7.43 24.99
CA TRP A 486 7.07 -7.57 24.00
C TRP A 486 6.73 -8.67 23.00
N THR A 487 7.35 -8.61 21.83
CA THR A 487 7.12 -9.55 20.74
C THR A 487 8.39 -9.77 19.94
N VAL A 488 8.60 -11.02 19.55
CA VAL A 488 9.55 -11.44 18.53
C VAL A 488 8.77 -12.18 17.45
N GLY A 489 8.88 -11.72 16.20
CA GLY A 489 8.23 -12.33 15.05
C GLY A 489 9.25 -12.71 13.98
N LEU A 490 9.11 -13.91 13.44
CA LEU A 490 9.98 -14.48 12.42
C LEU A 490 9.14 -14.90 11.20
N ASN A 491 9.54 -14.48 10.00
CA ASN A 491 8.90 -14.92 8.76
C ASN A 491 9.89 -15.40 7.71
N TRP A 492 9.68 -16.60 7.20
CA TRP A 492 10.46 -17.16 6.08
C TRP A 492 9.62 -17.12 4.80
N LYS A 493 10.02 -16.24 3.89
CA LYS A 493 9.46 -16.16 2.54
C LYS A 493 9.96 -17.35 1.71
N ASP A 494 9.08 -17.91 0.89
CA ASP A 494 9.37 -19.05 0.02
C ASP A 494 9.87 -20.30 0.80
N ALA A 495 9.40 -20.45 2.05
CA ALA A 495 9.77 -21.57 2.91
C ALA A 495 9.30 -22.90 2.30
N PHE A 496 10.25 -23.80 2.02
CA PHE A 496 10.08 -25.10 1.35
C PHE A 496 9.56 -25.06 -0.10
N LEU A 497 8.62 -24.17 -0.42
CA LEU A 497 8.03 -23.97 -1.74
C LEU A 497 7.91 -22.49 -2.04
N LYS A 498 8.18 -22.12 -3.29
CA LYS A 498 8.05 -20.74 -3.78
C LYS A 498 6.61 -20.23 -3.64
N GLY A 499 6.44 -19.01 -3.15
CA GLY A 499 5.16 -18.36 -2.87
C GLY A 499 4.62 -18.60 -1.46
N ASN A 500 5.13 -19.61 -0.74
CA ASN A 500 4.66 -19.95 0.60
C ASN A 500 5.33 -19.10 1.69
N LEU A 501 4.71 -19.05 2.86
CA LEU A 501 5.21 -18.28 4.00
C LEU A 501 5.10 -19.10 5.28
N LEU A 502 6.23 -19.34 5.94
CA LEU A 502 6.27 -19.83 7.32
C LEU A 502 6.36 -18.64 8.27
N GLY A 503 5.59 -18.66 9.35
CA GLY A 503 5.66 -17.63 10.38
C GLY A 503 5.64 -18.21 11.78
N PHE A 504 6.47 -17.65 12.64
CA PHE A 504 6.52 -17.96 14.07
C PHE A 504 6.60 -16.66 14.87
N ALA A 505 5.83 -16.53 15.93
CA ALA A 505 6.02 -15.44 16.88
C ALA A 505 5.89 -15.93 18.32
N ILE A 506 6.58 -15.22 19.21
CA ILE A 506 6.53 -15.37 20.65
C ILE A 506 6.54 -13.99 21.28
N GLY A 507 5.81 -13.84 22.38
CA GLY A 507 5.81 -12.60 23.13
C GLY A 507 5.10 -12.77 24.46
N GLN A 508 5.12 -11.68 25.23
CA GLN A 508 4.21 -11.51 26.35
C GLN A 508 3.15 -10.48 25.93
N PRO A 509 1.88 -10.91 25.76
CA PRO A 509 0.76 -9.99 25.70
C PRO A 509 0.79 -9.02 26.90
N GLN A 510 0.04 -7.93 26.85
CA GLN A 510 0.03 -6.94 27.92
C GLN A 510 -0.16 -7.55 29.31
N PHE A 511 0.81 -7.35 30.20
CA PHE A 511 0.75 -7.77 31.58
C PHE A 511 1.20 -6.65 32.51
N GLU A 512 0.62 -6.61 33.70
CA GLU A 512 1.00 -5.65 34.73
C GLU A 512 2.37 -5.96 35.30
N THR A 513 3.21 -4.93 35.40
CA THR A 513 4.57 -5.06 35.93
C THR A 513 4.81 -4.26 37.20
N GLU A 514 3.95 -3.26 37.47
CA GLU A 514 4.11 -2.38 38.63
C GLU A 514 2.75 -1.93 39.16
N ARG A 515 2.64 -1.87 40.50
CA ARG A 515 1.49 -1.36 41.25
C ARG A 515 1.93 -0.75 42.57
N GLU A 516 1.07 0.08 43.14
CA GLU A 516 1.32 0.83 44.38
C GLU A 516 1.74 -0.07 45.56
N ASN A 517 1.09 -1.22 45.76
CA ASN A 517 1.44 -2.17 46.80
C ASN A 517 1.46 -3.63 46.29
N GLY A 518 2.53 -4.34 46.67
CA GLY A 518 2.76 -5.73 46.28
C GLY A 518 3.37 -5.86 44.89
N THR A 519 3.96 -7.02 44.61
CA THR A 519 4.52 -7.34 43.30
C THR A 519 3.47 -8.07 42.47
N PRO A 520 3.10 -7.58 41.27
CA PRO A 520 2.19 -8.30 40.37
C PRO A 520 2.81 -9.64 39.93
N ASP A 521 2.02 -10.70 39.93
CA ASP A 521 2.36 -11.99 39.27
C ASP A 521 1.50 -12.20 38.03
N ASP A 522 1.51 -11.19 37.15
CA ASP A 522 0.58 -11.11 36.01
C ASP A 522 1.17 -11.63 34.70
N GLY A 523 2.38 -12.19 34.73
CA GLY A 523 3.10 -12.63 33.53
C GLY A 523 2.37 -13.74 32.76
N ASN A 524 2.38 -13.61 31.44
CA ASN A 524 1.85 -14.59 30.50
C ASN A 524 2.78 -14.75 29.29
N TYR A 525 2.52 -15.72 28.42
CA TYR A 525 3.22 -15.87 27.14
C TYR A 525 2.23 -16.27 26.06
N ALA A 526 2.38 -15.69 24.87
CA ALA A 526 1.69 -16.13 23.66
C ALA A 526 2.72 -16.60 22.63
N MET A 527 2.32 -17.59 21.84
CA MET A 527 3.08 -18.12 20.71
C MET A 527 2.15 -18.44 19.55
N GLU A 528 2.60 -18.24 18.32
CA GLU A 528 1.93 -18.77 17.14
C GLU A 528 2.91 -19.36 16.14
N LEU A 529 2.46 -20.41 15.43
CA LEU A 529 3.16 -21.02 14.32
C LEU A 529 2.16 -21.27 13.20
N TYR A 530 2.50 -20.87 11.99
CA TYR A 530 1.65 -21.13 10.83
C TYR A 530 2.46 -21.32 9.57
N TYR A 531 1.84 -22.00 8.60
CA TYR A 531 2.39 -22.13 7.26
C TYR A 531 1.33 -21.79 6.23
N GLN A 532 1.53 -20.72 5.46
CA GLN A 532 0.64 -20.32 4.38
C GLN A 532 1.08 -21.00 3.08
N PHE A 533 0.25 -21.92 2.60
CA PHE A 533 0.30 -22.47 1.26
C PHE A 533 -0.38 -21.50 0.27
N GLN A 534 0.36 -21.00 -0.71
CA GLN A 534 -0.20 -20.22 -1.80
C GLN A 534 -0.66 -21.17 -2.91
N VAL A 535 -1.97 -21.44 -2.97
CA VAL A 535 -2.56 -22.43 -3.90
C VAL A 535 -2.62 -21.87 -5.32
N THR A 536 -3.04 -20.61 -5.45
CA THR A 536 -3.03 -19.83 -6.69
C THR A 536 -2.71 -18.38 -6.34
N ASP A 537 -2.57 -17.47 -7.30
CA ASP A 537 -2.34 -16.04 -7.01
C ASP A 537 -3.45 -15.41 -6.14
N ASN A 538 -4.65 -15.97 -6.19
CA ASN A 538 -5.84 -15.43 -5.54
C ASN A 538 -6.30 -16.23 -4.30
N ILE A 539 -5.75 -17.43 -4.08
CA ILE A 539 -6.18 -18.35 -3.02
C ILE A 539 -4.98 -18.79 -2.18
N ALA A 540 -5.07 -18.61 -0.87
CA ALA A 540 -4.10 -19.11 0.09
C ALA A 540 -4.78 -19.89 1.23
N VAL A 541 -4.16 -20.97 1.68
CA VAL A 541 -4.60 -21.79 2.81
C VAL A 541 -3.53 -21.75 3.89
N THR A 542 -3.90 -21.42 5.12
CA THR A 542 -2.98 -21.20 6.23
C THR A 542 -3.42 -22.01 7.45
N PRO A 543 -2.98 -23.27 7.59
CA PRO A 543 -2.98 -23.93 8.89
C PRO A 543 -2.12 -23.15 9.89
N ALA A 544 -2.63 -23.01 11.11
CA ALA A 544 -1.96 -22.33 12.20
C ALA A 544 -2.30 -23.00 13.53
N ILE A 545 -1.34 -22.97 14.44
CA ILE A 545 -1.52 -23.30 15.86
C ILE A 545 -1.03 -22.13 16.70
N PHE A 546 -1.60 -21.98 17.88
CA PHE A 546 -1.13 -21.00 18.85
C PHE A 546 -1.25 -21.53 20.27
N TYR A 547 -0.43 -21.00 21.15
CA TYR A 547 -0.39 -21.36 22.57
C TYR A 547 -0.37 -20.09 23.41
N VAL A 548 -1.14 -20.10 24.50
CA VAL A 548 -1.20 -19.00 25.46
C VAL A 548 -1.08 -19.60 26.86
N SER A 549 -0.03 -19.23 27.59
CA SER A 549 0.10 -19.55 29.02
C SER A 549 -0.54 -18.47 29.88
N ARG A 550 -1.12 -18.86 31.03
CA ARG A 550 -1.72 -17.97 32.03
C ARG A 550 -2.50 -16.81 31.40
N PRO A 551 -3.53 -17.07 30.57
CA PRO A 551 -4.32 -16.02 29.93
C PRO A 551 -4.99 -15.06 30.94
N PHE A 552 -5.13 -15.48 32.20
CA PHE A 552 -5.67 -14.67 33.29
C PHE A 552 -4.60 -14.00 34.17
N GLY A 553 -3.30 -14.22 33.87
CA GLY A 553 -2.18 -13.68 34.66
C GLY A 553 -2.24 -14.11 36.12
N GLU A 554 -2.22 -13.12 37.03
CA GLU A 554 -2.24 -13.33 38.50
C GLU A 554 -3.55 -13.98 38.96
N LEU A 555 -4.62 -13.83 38.18
CA LEU A 555 -5.92 -14.41 38.52
C LEU A 555 -6.02 -15.89 38.14
N THR A 556 -5.01 -16.45 37.48
CA THR A 556 -4.94 -17.89 37.24
C THR A 556 -4.98 -18.63 38.57
N GLY A 557 -5.88 -19.60 38.74
CA GLY A 557 -6.01 -20.35 40.00
C GLY A 557 -6.92 -19.71 41.04
N SER A 558 -7.21 -18.40 40.93
CA SER A 558 -7.95 -17.66 41.95
C SER A 558 -9.45 -17.98 42.04
N GLY A 559 -9.98 -18.79 41.11
CA GLY A 559 -11.38 -19.19 41.11
C GLY A 559 -11.77 -20.17 40.00
N PRO A 560 -12.99 -20.76 40.08
CA PRO A 560 -13.43 -21.81 39.15
C PRO A 560 -13.48 -21.38 37.68
N ARG A 561 -13.60 -20.07 37.42
CA ARG A 561 -13.69 -19.52 36.06
C ARG A 561 -12.41 -18.83 35.59
N THR A 562 -11.33 -18.92 36.35
CA THR A 562 -10.02 -18.35 36.02
C THR A 562 -8.95 -19.43 36.02
N GLY A 563 -9.22 -20.53 35.29
CA GLY A 563 -8.31 -21.67 35.15
C GLY A 563 -8.53 -22.84 36.11
N GLY A 564 -9.41 -22.68 37.11
CA GLY A 564 -9.62 -23.66 38.18
C GLY A 564 -9.22 -23.09 39.53
N VAL A 565 -9.74 -23.63 40.63
CA VAL A 565 -9.33 -23.21 41.98
C VAL A 565 -7.96 -23.84 42.29
N ASP A 566 -7.04 -23.05 42.83
CA ASP A 566 -5.67 -23.43 43.20
C ASP A 566 -4.78 -23.89 42.02
N ALA A 567 -5.21 -23.65 40.78
CA ALA A 567 -4.42 -23.96 39.60
C ALA A 567 -3.28 -22.94 39.41
N GLU A 568 -2.03 -23.37 39.59
CA GLU A 568 -0.87 -22.52 39.28
C GLU A 568 -0.61 -22.45 37.77
N GLN A 569 -1.01 -23.51 37.05
CA GLN A 569 -0.81 -23.63 35.62
C GLN A 569 -2.16 -23.72 34.90
N PHE A 570 -2.39 -22.79 33.97
CA PHE A 570 -3.51 -22.84 33.02
C PHE A 570 -3.05 -22.34 31.66
N ASN A 571 -3.48 -23.00 30.59
CA ASN A 571 -3.11 -22.63 29.22
C ASN A 571 -4.25 -22.80 28.23
N THR A 572 -4.08 -22.18 27.07
CA THR A 572 -4.96 -22.33 25.90
C THR A 572 -4.13 -22.73 24.70
N PHE A 573 -4.54 -23.82 24.06
CA PHE A 573 -3.99 -24.26 22.79
C PHE A 573 -5.05 -24.13 21.69
N GLY A 574 -4.77 -23.30 20.68
CA GLY A 574 -5.65 -23.08 19.55
C GLY A 574 -5.10 -23.71 18.27
N TYR A 575 -6.01 -24.20 17.43
CA TYR A 575 -5.71 -24.74 16.11
C TYR A 575 -6.73 -24.22 15.10
N LEU A 576 -6.28 -23.85 13.92
CA LEU A 576 -7.16 -23.36 12.86
C LEU A 576 -6.59 -23.55 11.46
N VAL A 577 -7.47 -23.50 10.47
CA VAL A 577 -7.13 -23.32 9.06
C VAL A 577 -7.84 -22.07 8.57
N LYS A 578 -7.05 -21.11 8.08
CA LYS A 578 -7.54 -19.89 7.43
C LYS A 578 -7.41 -20.01 5.92
N THR A 579 -8.50 -19.94 5.18
CA THR A 579 -8.48 -19.83 3.73
C THR A 579 -8.76 -18.38 3.32
N THR A 580 -7.94 -17.83 2.45
CA THR A 580 -8.03 -16.44 1.99
C THR A 580 -8.27 -16.40 0.49
N PHE A 581 -9.32 -15.70 0.07
CA PHE A 581 -9.63 -15.38 -1.33
C PHE A 581 -9.40 -13.89 -1.58
N ARG A 582 -8.80 -13.55 -2.71
CA ARG A 582 -8.55 -12.18 -3.16
C ARG A 582 -9.07 -12.01 -4.60
N PHE A 583 -9.72 -10.89 -4.88
CA PHE A 583 -10.26 -10.57 -6.21
C PHE A 583 -10.41 -9.07 -6.42
#